data_AF-A0A951JSW0-F1
#
_entry.id   AF-A0A951JSW0-F1
#
_cell.length_a   1.000
_cell.length_b   1.000
_cell.length_c   1.000
_cell.angle_alpha   90.00
_cell.angle_beta   90.00
_cell.angle_gamma   90.00
#
_symmetry.space_group_name_H-M   'P 1'
#
loop_
_entity.id
_entity.type
_entity.pdbx_description
1 polymer ?
#
loop_
_entity_poly.entity_id
_entity_poly.type
_entity_poly.pdbx_seq_one_letter_code
_entity_poly.pdbx_strand_id
1 'polypeptide(L)'
;MIDVDRRELVGRWATGCGDTHGIPALDEQRGLILAGCARDGKAVLLDVDRNGTRLGTYSVEGDEALMAHAPSGHFYLRADPGPEIATLEATPQGDLKPIRMATSPEAGHCLTADDLGHYWTCDQSGGKLLRYAAP
;
A
#
# COMPACT_ATOMS: atom_id res chain seq x y z
N MET A 1 2.84 -4.13 -15.32
CA MET A 1 1.55 -3.77 -15.91
C MET A 1 1.27 -4.65 -17.10
N ILE A 2 0.08 -5.23 -17.15
CA ILE A 2 -0.36 -6.11 -18.22
C ILE A 2 -1.55 -5.42 -18.89
N ASP A 3 -1.48 -5.28 -20.21
CA ASP A 3 -2.66 -5.01 -21.01
C ASP A 3 -3.46 -6.31 -21.09
N VAL A 4 -4.65 -6.33 -20.48
CA VAL A 4 -5.44 -7.55 -20.30
C VAL A 4 -6.07 -8.00 -21.62
N ASP A 5 -6.45 -7.06 -22.49
CA ASP A 5 -7.07 -7.34 -23.78
C ASP A 5 -6.07 -7.98 -24.73
N ARG A 6 -4.84 -7.45 -24.74
CA ARG A 6 -3.74 -7.94 -25.59
C ARG A 6 -2.94 -9.07 -24.95
N ARG A 7 -3.09 -9.28 -23.64
CA ARG A 7 -2.28 -10.20 -22.81
C ARG A 7 -0.78 -9.92 -22.92
N GLU A 8 -0.43 -8.63 -22.99
CA GLU A 8 0.94 -8.17 -23.19
C GLU A 8 1.49 -7.48 -21.94
N LEU A 9 2.78 -7.71 -21.65
CA LEU A 9 3.49 -6.96 -20.62
C LEU A 9 3.86 -5.58 -21.16
N VAL A 10 3.11 -4.55 -20.76
CA VAL A 10 3.31 -3.17 -21.21
C VAL A 10 4.20 -2.35 -20.26
N GLY A 11 4.54 -2.90 -19.09
CA GLY A 11 5.46 -2.24 -18.16
C GLY A 11 5.98 -3.19 -17.08
N ARG A 12 7.25 -3.03 -16.72
CA ARG A 12 7.87 -3.74 -15.59
C ARG A 12 8.84 -2.80 -14.91
N TRP A 13 8.69 -2.65 -13.60
CA TRP A 13 9.46 -1.68 -12.83
C TRP A 13 10.02 -2.35 -11.58
N ALA A 14 11.26 -2.00 -11.24
CA ALA A 14 11.94 -2.55 -10.08
C ALA A 14 11.57 -1.75 -8.83
N THR A 15 11.02 -2.43 -7.82
CA THR A 15 10.74 -1.82 -6.51
C THR A 15 12.03 -1.53 -5.74
N GLY A 16 13.09 -2.31 -5.97
CA GLY A 16 14.30 -2.30 -5.13
C GLY A 16 14.14 -3.08 -3.82
N CYS A 17 13.00 -3.74 -3.61
CA CYS A 17 12.88 -4.77 -2.60
C CYS A 17 13.72 -6.00 -3.01
N GLY A 18 14.15 -6.80 -2.03
CA GLY A 18 14.73 -8.12 -2.32
C GLY A 18 13.68 -9.07 -2.93
N ASP A 19 12.43 -8.96 -2.46
CA ASP A 19 11.25 -9.60 -3.04
C ASP A 19 10.01 -8.73 -2.80
N THR A 20 8.97 -8.90 -3.61
CA THR A 20 7.71 -8.15 -3.52
C THR A 20 6.59 -8.98 -2.91
N HIS A 21 5.67 -8.35 -2.18
CA HIS A 21 4.52 -9.01 -1.58
C HIS A 21 3.24 -8.19 -1.74
N GLY A 22 2.11 -8.87 -1.69
CA GLY A 22 0.78 -8.27 -1.82
C GLY A 22 0.42 -7.86 -3.24
N ILE A 23 -0.80 -7.34 -3.38
CA ILE A 23 -1.28 -6.73 -4.62
C ILE A 23 -0.93 -5.24 -4.54
N PRO A 24 -0.26 -4.65 -5.56
CA PRO A 24 0.07 -3.24 -5.55
C PRO A 24 -1.20 -2.37 -5.53
N ALA A 25 -1.17 -1.29 -4.75
CA ALA A 25 -2.26 -0.33 -4.72
C ALA A 25 -2.03 0.77 -5.78
N LEU A 26 -3.01 0.97 -6.66
CA LEU A 26 -2.90 1.85 -7.82
C LEU A 26 -3.76 3.11 -7.64
N ASP A 27 -3.11 4.26 -7.74
CA ASP A 27 -3.76 5.55 -7.97
C ASP A 27 -3.73 5.87 -9.46
N GLU A 28 -4.80 5.53 -10.16
CA GLU A 28 -4.90 5.74 -11.61
C GLU A 28 -4.89 7.22 -11.99
N GLN A 29 -5.48 8.08 -11.15
CA GLN A 29 -5.60 9.51 -11.43
C GLN A 29 -4.23 10.20 -11.45
N ARG A 30 -3.31 9.77 -10.57
CA ARG A 30 -1.97 10.35 -10.44
C ARG A 30 -0.87 9.50 -11.07
N GLY A 31 -1.20 8.34 -11.63
CA GLY A 31 -0.22 7.41 -12.20
C GLY A 31 0.74 6.85 -11.14
N LEU A 32 0.28 6.65 -9.91
CA LEU A 32 1.11 6.20 -8.79
C LEU A 32 0.81 4.76 -8.40
N ILE A 33 1.84 3.99 -8.10
CA ILE A 33 1.72 2.64 -7.55
C ILE A 33 2.42 2.58 -6.19
N LEU A 34 1.72 2.12 -5.16
CA LEU A 34 2.34 1.67 -3.93
C LEU A 34 2.59 0.17 -4.00
N ALA A 35 3.86 -0.23 -4.06
CA ALA A 35 4.29 -1.63 -4.15
C ALA A 35 4.91 -2.11 -2.84
N GLY A 36 4.54 -3.32 -2.41
CA GLY A 36 4.95 -3.86 -1.12
C GLY A 36 6.20 -4.71 -1.23
N CYS A 37 7.08 -4.60 -0.24
CA CYS A 37 8.16 -5.54 -0.06
C CYS A 37 7.69 -6.74 0.78
N ALA A 38 8.29 -7.90 0.55
CA ALA A 38 8.02 -9.11 1.34
C ALA A 38 8.57 -9.07 2.77
N ARG A 39 9.34 -8.03 3.11
CA ARG A 39 9.99 -7.87 4.41
C ARG A 39 9.97 -6.41 4.85
N ASP A 40 10.24 -6.20 6.14
CA ASP A 40 10.47 -4.91 6.80
C ASP A 40 9.27 -3.95 6.83
N GLY A 41 8.04 -4.46 6.63
CA GLY A 41 6.82 -3.65 6.60
C GLY A 41 6.86 -2.52 5.58
N LYS A 42 7.68 -2.68 4.53
CA LYS A 42 8.11 -1.59 3.65
C LYS A 42 7.29 -1.54 2.37
N ALA A 43 6.88 -0.34 1.98
CA ALA A 43 6.32 -0.06 0.68
C ALA A 43 7.13 1.00 -0.09
N VAL A 44 7.06 0.91 -1.41
CA VAL A 44 7.76 1.76 -2.36
C VAL A 44 6.74 2.45 -3.25
N LEU A 45 6.77 3.78 -3.31
CA LEU A 45 5.97 4.56 -4.23
C LEU A 45 6.67 4.66 -5.58
N LEU A 46 5.97 4.25 -6.64
CA LEU A 46 6.44 4.29 -8.02
C LEU A 46 5.57 5.26 -8.83
N ASP A 47 6.20 5.97 -9.75
CA ASP A 47 5.55 6.81 -10.74
C ASP A 47 5.53 6.12 -12.11
N VAL A 48 4.36 5.69 -12.55
CA VAL A 48 4.16 4.95 -13.80
C VAL A 48 4.41 5.84 -15.01
N ASP A 49 3.98 7.09 -14.96
CA ASP A 49 4.12 8.07 -16.05
C ASP A 49 5.59 8.44 -16.28
N ARG A 50 6.42 8.34 -15.22
CA ARG A 50 7.88 8.45 -15.27
C ARG A 50 8.58 7.09 -15.33
N ASN A 51 7.99 6.13 -16.07
CA ASN A 51 8.57 4.80 -16.34
C ASN A 51 8.97 4.02 -15.06
N GLY A 52 8.11 4.06 -14.05
CA GLY A 52 8.31 3.40 -12.76
C GLY A 52 9.43 3.98 -11.93
N THR A 53 9.66 5.29 -12.03
CA THR A 53 10.62 5.99 -11.17
C THR A 53 10.21 5.80 -9.72
N ARG A 54 11.15 5.35 -8.87
CA ARG A 54 10.95 5.27 -7.42
C ARG A 54 10.95 6.67 -6.85
N LEU A 55 9.84 7.03 -6.23
CA LEU A 55 9.60 8.33 -5.63
C LEU A 55 10.04 8.33 -4.17
N GLY A 56 9.54 7.39 -3.40
CA GLY A 56 9.82 7.31 -1.97
C GLY A 56 9.53 5.93 -1.41
N THR A 57 9.83 5.77 -0.12
CA THR A 57 9.56 4.54 0.63
C THR A 57 9.05 4.88 2.00
N TYR A 58 8.16 4.05 2.54
CA TYR A 58 7.73 4.14 3.93
C TYR A 58 7.69 2.74 4.53
N SER A 59 8.02 2.62 5.82
CA SER A 59 7.98 1.35 6.55
C SER A 59 7.20 1.52 7.83
N VAL A 60 6.45 0.49 8.19
CA VAL A 60 5.86 0.31 9.52
C VAL A 60 6.54 -0.86 10.21
N GLU A 61 6.38 -1.00 11.53
CA GLU A 61 6.89 -2.17 12.23
C GLU A 61 6.21 -3.46 11.74
N GLY A 62 7.02 -4.46 11.40
CA GLY A 62 6.56 -5.79 10.99
C GLY A 62 7.29 -6.32 9.77
N ASP A 63 6.70 -7.32 9.11
CA ASP A 63 7.33 -8.04 7.99
C ASP A 63 6.66 -7.81 6.64
N GLU A 64 5.63 -8.59 6.28
CA GLU A 64 5.05 -8.52 4.94
C GLU A 64 4.19 -7.27 4.76
N ALA A 65 4.50 -6.43 3.77
CA ALA A 65 3.73 -5.23 3.51
C ALA A 65 2.35 -5.55 2.92
N LEU A 66 1.31 -4.94 3.49
CA LEU A 66 -0.07 -4.97 3.03
C LEU A 66 -0.52 -3.55 2.74
N MET A 67 -1.07 -3.31 1.55
CA MET A 67 -1.36 -1.95 1.08
C MET A 67 -2.80 -1.82 0.59
N ALA A 68 -3.33 -0.61 0.68
CA ALA A 68 -4.56 -0.22 0.02
C ALA A 68 -4.46 1.22 -0.48
N HIS A 69 -5.35 1.59 -1.39
CA HIS A 69 -5.55 2.95 -1.87
C HIS A 69 -7.03 3.25 -1.88
N ALA A 70 -7.39 4.49 -1.55
CA ALA A 70 -8.75 5.00 -1.71
C ALA A 70 -8.77 6.13 -2.75
N PRO A 71 -9.88 6.31 -3.50
CA PRO A 71 -10.07 7.43 -4.42
C PRO A 71 -9.87 8.83 -3.82
N SER A 72 -9.92 8.97 -2.50
CA SER A 72 -9.54 10.20 -1.78
C SER A 72 -8.06 10.60 -1.97
N GLY A 73 -7.23 9.70 -2.51
CA GLY A 73 -5.81 9.90 -2.75
C GLY A 73 -4.92 9.45 -1.59
N HIS A 74 -5.49 8.82 -0.56
CA HIS A 74 -4.70 8.24 0.53
C HIS A 74 -4.30 6.81 0.21
N PHE A 75 -3.06 6.50 0.57
CA PHE A 75 -2.60 5.12 0.67
C PHE A 75 -2.67 4.66 2.13
N TYR A 76 -2.79 3.36 2.31
CA TYR A 76 -2.73 2.73 3.63
C TYR A 76 -1.67 1.64 3.58
N LEU A 77 -0.88 1.56 4.64
CA LEU A 77 0.16 0.56 4.79
C LEU A 77 0.06 -0.07 6.17
N ARG A 78 0.10 -1.39 6.22
CA ARG A 78 0.41 -2.15 7.43
C ARG A 78 1.36 -3.29 7.12
N ALA A 79 1.87 -3.93 8.16
CA ALA A 79 2.64 -5.16 8.03
C ALA A 79 1.89 -6.36 8.63
N ASP A 80 2.30 -7.56 8.24
CA ASP A 80 1.91 -8.82 8.87
C ASP A 80 3.15 -9.70 9.16
N PRO A 81 3.41 -10.06 10.44
CA PRO A 81 2.78 -9.50 11.63
C PRO A 81 3.09 -7.99 11.76
N GLY A 82 2.23 -7.26 12.48
CA GLY A 82 2.49 -5.85 12.80
C GLY A 82 1.24 -5.09 13.25
N PRO A 83 1.31 -4.30 14.35
CA PRO A 83 0.14 -3.64 14.90
C PRO A 83 -0.14 -2.29 14.25
N GLU A 84 0.80 -1.69 13.52
CA GLU A 84 0.65 -0.35 12.98
C GLU A 84 -0.06 -0.34 11.62
N ILE A 85 -0.98 0.61 11.45
CA ILE A 85 -1.49 1.02 10.14
C ILE A 85 -1.17 2.49 9.93
N ALA A 86 -0.42 2.80 8.88
CA ALA A 86 -0.14 4.16 8.45
C ALA A 86 -1.10 4.58 7.33
N THR A 87 -1.74 5.74 7.50
CA THR A 87 -2.32 6.49 6.37
C THR A 87 -1.24 7.38 5.79
N LEU A 88 -0.98 7.23 4.50
CA LEU A 88 0.08 7.90 3.77
C LEU A 88 -0.50 8.83 2.69
N GLU A 89 0.16 9.97 2.50
CA GLU A 89 0.00 10.84 1.34
C GLU A 89 1.25 10.80 0.47
N ALA A 90 1.05 10.77 -0.84
CA ALA A 90 2.11 11.09 -1.78
C ALA A 90 2.30 12.61 -1.84
N THR A 91 3.50 13.09 -1.54
CA THR A 91 3.83 14.52 -1.57
C THR A 91 3.99 15.01 -3.02
N PRO A 92 3.82 16.32 -3.30
CA PRO A 92 4.06 16.87 -4.63
C PRO A 92 5.49 16.64 -5.16
N GLN A 93 6.45 16.48 -4.27
CA GLN A 93 7.86 16.20 -4.61
C GLN A 93 8.11 14.72 -4.93
N GLY A 94 7.10 13.87 -4.77
CA GLY A 94 7.20 12.44 -4.97
C GLY A 94 7.90 11.75 -3.81
N ASP A 95 7.29 11.80 -2.64
CA ASP A 95 7.68 10.99 -1.47
C ASP A 95 6.43 10.53 -0.71
N LEU A 96 6.56 9.60 0.23
CA LEU A 96 5.47 9.15 1.11
C LEU A 96 5.56 9.83 2.47
N LYS A 97 4.46 10.46 2.90
CA LYS A 97 4.36 11.08 4.22
C LYS A 97 3.23 10.44 5.03
N PRO A 98 3.47 9.99 6.27
CA PRO A 98 2.39 9.58 7.17
C PRO A 98 1.60 10.80 7.64
N ILE A 99 0.27 10.72 7.53
CA ILE A 99 -0.65 11.75 8.00
C ILE A 99 -1.50 11.28 9.19
N ARG A 100 -1.61 9.97 9.39
CA ARG A 100 -2.28 9.36 10.54
C ARG A 100 -1.72 7.97 10.79
N MET A 101 -1.67 7.58 12.07
CA MET A 101 -1.40 6.22 12.51
C MET A 101 -2.64 5.66 13.21
N ALA A 102 -2.88 4.37 13.04
CA ALA A 102 -3.86 3.61 13.79
C ALA A 102 -3.25 2.27 14.24
N THR A 103 -3.89 1.65 15.23
CA THR A 103 -3.49 0.34 15.73
C THR A 103 -4.45 -0.73 15.21
N SER A 104 -3.87 -1.87 14.86
CA SER A 104 -4.52 -3.10 14.46
C SER A 104 -4.01 -4.27 15.30
N PRO A 105 -4.74 -5.39 15.33
CA PRO A 105 -4.22 -6.62 15.91
C PRO A 105 -2.92 -7.04 15.23
N GLU A 106 -2.01 -7.61 16.03
CA GLU A 106 -0.71 -8.09 15.58
C GLU A 106 -0.82 -9.07 14.40
N ALA A 107 -1.76 -10.00 14.51
CA ALA A 107 -2.04 -11.03 13.51
C ALA A 107 -3.23 -10.61 12.65
N GLY A 108 -2.93 -10.23 11.41
CA GLY A 108 -3.95 -9.88 10.44
C GLY A 108 -3.39 -9.94 9.04
N HIS A 109 -4.02 -10.69 8.15
CA HIS A 109 -3.55 -10.86 6.77
C HIS A 109 -4.51 -10.22 5.76
N CYS A 110 -4.87 -8.95 5.98
CA CYS A 110 -5.58 -8.15 4.97
C CYS A 110 -5.46 -6.64 5.23
N LEU A 111 -5.57 -5.86 4.16
CA LEU A 111 -5.83 -4.41 4.19
C LEU A 111 -6.59 -4.03 2.91
N THR A 112 -7.69 -3.28 3.04
CA THR A 112 -8.41 -2.72 1.89
C THR A 112 -9.01 -1.36 2.26
N ALA A 113 -9.40 -0.58 1.26
CA ALA A 113 -10.11 0.68 1.44
C ALA A 113 -11.37 0.76 0.55
N ASP A 114 -12.26 1.69 0.87
CA ASP A 114 -13.47 1.98 0.10
C ASP A 114 -13.38 3.35 -0.58
N ASP A 115 -14.41 3.66 -1.37
CA ASP A 115 -14.52 4.92 -2.10
C ASP A 115 -14.78 6.13 -1.21
N LEU A 116 -15.03 5.92 0.10
CA LEU A 116 -15.22 6.97 1.09
C LEU A 116 -13.94 7.22 1.93
N GLY A 117 -12.85 6.48 1.67
CA GLY A 117 -11.59 6.60 2.40
C GLY A 117 -11.57 5.87 3.75
N HIS A 118 -12.58 5.09 4.08
CA HIS A 118 -12.48 4.12 5.16
C HIS A 118 -11.50 3.02 4.77
N TYR A 119 -10.90 2.39 5.76
CA TYR A 119 -10.03 1.23 5.55
C TYR A 119 -10.33 0.12 6.54
N TRP A 120 -10.02 -1.12 6.15
CA TRP A 120 -10.32 -2.31 6.90
C TRP A 120 -9.13 -3.22 7.03
N THR A 121 -8.98 -3.80 8.20
CA THR A 121 -8.03 -4.88 8.47
C THR A 121 -8.74 -6.09 9.07
N CYS A 122 -8.06 -7.23 9.00
CA CYS A 122 -8.53 -8.50 9.53
C CYS A 122 -7.89 -8.72 10.90
N ASP A 123 -8.71 -9.08 11.89
CA ASP A 123 -8.26 -9.70 13.14
C ASP A 123 -8.32 -11.21 12.94
N GLN A 124 -7.21 -11.85 12.59
CA GLN A 124 -7.19 -13.30 12.37
C GLN A 124 -7.49 -14.06 13.66
N SER A 125 -6.97 -13.57 14.79
CA SER A 125 -7.13 -14.20 16.10
C SER A 125 -8.59 -14.15 16.57
N GLY A 126 -9.27 -13.03 16.33
CA GLY A 126 -10.65 -12.81 16.74
C GLY A 126 -11.70 -13.17 15.69
N GLY A 127 -11.31 -13.45 14.44
CA GLY A 127 -12.22 -13.69 13.32
C GLY A 127 -13.08 -12.46 12.98
N LYS A 128 -12.50 -11.26 12.99
CA LYS A 128 -13.24 -9.99 12.82
C LYS A 128 -12.67 -9.16 11.67
N LEU A 129 -13.54 -8.32 11.11
CA LEU A 129 -13.13 -7.18 10.29
C LEU A 129 -13.23 -5.92 11.12
N LEU A 130 -12.15 -5.13 11.14
CA LEU A 130 -12.10 -3.86 11.84
C LEU A 130 -12.17 -2.74 10.81
N ARG A 131 -13.08 -1.79 10.99
CA ARG A 131 -13.22 -0.61 10.15
C ARG A 131 -12.59 0.59 10.85
N TYR A 132 -11.84 1.36 10.08
CA TYR A 132 -11.25 2.63 10.50
C TYR A 132 -11.90 3.78 9.71
N ALA A 133 -12.10 4.90 10.40
CA ALA A 133 -12.64 6.10 9.79
C ALA A 133 -11.64 6.71 8.80
N ALA A 134 -12.17 7.40 7.78
CA ALA A 134 -11.35 8.19 6.88
C ALA A 134 -10.56 9.28 7.64
N PRO A 135 -9.41 9.71 7.10
CA PRO A 135 -8.65 10.85 7.60
C PRO A 135 -9.49 12.12 7.80
#